data_AF-A0A7X8UX67-F1
#
_entry.id   AF-A0A7X8UX67-F1
#
_cell.length_a   1.000
_cell.length_b   1.000
_cell.length_c   1.000
_cell.angle_alpha   90.00
_cell.angle_beta   90.00
_cell.angle_gamma   90.00
#
_symmetry.space_group_name_H-M   'P 1'
#
loop_
_entity.id
_entity.type
_entity.pdbx_description
1 polymer ?
#
loop_
_entity_poly.entity_id
_entity_poly.type
_entity_poly.pdbx_seq_one_letter_code
_entity_poly.pdbx_strand_id
1 'polypeptide(L)'
;HSADRPGPLPVEQAQLLLDRIEQYRRMRDTPEERFRVRGIVKARGDTLANVEDRLTGIRHRVRRGDRVEEFRVERVDETDGSVQISLGSRYFTLSND
;
A
#
# COMPACT_ATOMS: atom_id res chain seq x y z
N HIS A 1 -43.62 -2.37 5.23
CA HIS A 1 -42.46 -1.48 5.17
C HIS A 1 -41.76 -1.67 3.84
N SER A 2 -42.02 -0.77 2.88
CA SER A 2 -41.30 -0.75 1.61
C SER A 2 -39.99 -0.02 1.83
N ALA A 3 -38.86 -0.70 1.66
CA ALA A 3 -37.55 -0.05 1.69
C ALA A 3 -37.44 0.87 0.47
N ASP A 4 -37.27 2.16 0.71
CA ASP A 4 -36.96 3.15 -0.33
C ASP A 4 -35.67 2.71 -1.03
N ARG A 5 -35.77 2.37 -2.31
CA ARG A 5 -34.56 2.10 -3.10
C ARG A 5 -33.91 3.45 -3.37
N PRO A 6 -32.62 3.63 -3.05
CA PRO A 6 -31.95 4.87 -3.37
C PRO A 6 -32.06 5.13 -4.88
N GLY A 7 -32.50 6.34 -5.25
CA GLY A 7 -32.55 6.79 -6.63
C GLY A 7 -31.15 6.82 -7.26
N PRO A 8 -31.06 6.93 -8.59
CA PRO A 8 -29.77 6.97 -9.29
C PRO A 8 -28.93 8.14 -8.78
N LEU A 9 -27.63 7.90 -8.64
CA LEU A 9 -26.67 8.93 -8.23
C LEU A 9 -26.63 10.06 -9.27
N PRO A 10 -26.52 11.33 -8.84
CA PRO A 10 -26.20 12.43 -9.74
C PRO A 10 -24.91 12.14 -10.52
N VAL A 11 -24.85 12.57 -11.78
CA VAL A 11 -23.71 12.31 -12.69
C VAL A 11 -22.37 12.72 -12.08
N GLU A 12 -22.31 13.86 -11.40
CA GLU A 12 -21.10 14.33 -10.72
C GLU A 12 -20.63 13.37 -9.61
N GLN A 13 -21.57 12.82 -8.83
CA GLN A 13 -21.24 11.85 -7.78
C GLN A 13 -20.83 10.49 -8.37
N ALA A 14 -21.46 10.08 -9.48
CA ALA A 14 -21.06 8.89 -10.20
C ALA A 14 -19.64 9.02 -10.78
N GLN A 15 -19.29 10.19 -11.33
CA GLN A 15 -17.94 10.44 -11.86
C GLN A 15 -16.89 10.39 -10.74
N LEU A 16 -17.13 11.05 -9.61
CA LEU A 16 -16.21 11.00 -8.46
C LEU A 16 -15.99 9.57 -7.94
N LEU A 17 -17.02 8.72 -7.98
CA LEU A 17 -16.89 7.31 -7.61
C LEU A 17 -16.05 6.53 -8.62
N LEU A 18 -16.25 6.76 -9.92
CA LEU A 18 -15.45 6.12 -10.97
C LEU A 18 -13.97 6.51 -10.83
N ASP A 19 -13.67 7.80 -10.67
CA ASP A 19 -12.30 8.30 -10.50
C ASP A 19 -11.64 7.66 -9.27
N ARG A 20 -12.40 7.53 -8.16
CA ARG A 20 -11.91 6.88 -6.94
C ARG A 20 -11.66 5.37 -7.13
N ILE A 21 -12.50 4.69 -7.91
CA ILE A 21 -12.32 3.27 -8.25
C ILE A 21 -11.06 3.08 -9.11
N GLU A 22 -10.85 3.95 -10.09
CA GLU A 22 -9.65 3.92 -10.94
C GLU A 22 -8.39 4.19 -10.13
N GLN A 23 -8.41 5.19 -9.25
CA GLN A 23 -7.32 5.48 -8.33
C GLN A 23 -7.01 4.28 -7.42
N TYR A 24 -8.04 3.64 -6.86
CA TYR A 24 -7.90 2.44 -6.04
C TYR A 24 -7.24 1.29 -6.82
N ARG A 25 -7.71 1.03 -8.04
CA ARG A 25 -7.14 -0.02 -8.91
C ARG A 25 -5.67 0.25 -9.22
N ARG A 26 -5.34 1.49 -9.61
CA ARG A 26 -3.96 1.89 -9.88
C ARG A 26 -3.07 1.62 -8.67
N MET A 27 -3.41 2.16 -7.51
CA MET A 27 -2.62 1.99 -6.28
C MET A 27 -2.52 0.52 -5.84
N ARG A 28 -3.50 -0.32 -6.17
CA ARG A 28 -3.40 -1.77 -5.91
C ARG A 28 -2.33 -2.43 -6.78
N ASP A 29 -2.23 -2.04 -8.04
CA ASP A 29 -1.33 -2.65 -9.02
C ASP A 29 0.08 -2.03 -9.03
N THR A 30 0.26 -0.88 -8.37
CA THR A 30 1.53 -0.15 -8.20
C THR A 30 1.91 -0.01 -6.73
N PRO A 31 2.52 -1.05 -6.12
CA PRO A 31 2.91 -1.01 -4.71
C PRO A 31 3.79 0.19 -4.32
N GLU A 32 4.60 0.71 -5.24
CA GLU A 32 5.49 1.87 -5.03
C GLU A 32 4.71 3.19 -4.89
N GLU A 33 3.51 3.29 -5.49
CA GLU A 33 2.63 4.46 -5.33
C GLU A 33 1.78 4.34 -4.06
N ARG A 34 1.44 3.11 -3.67
CA ARG A 34 0.61 2.81 -2.49
C ARG A 34 1.40 2.83 -1.19
N PHE A 35 2.57 2.20 -1.16
CA PHE A 35 3.33 2.02 0.07
C PHE A 35 4.53 2.96 0.11
N ARG A 36 4.73 3.59 1.26
CA ARG A 36 5.86 4.49 1.49
C ARG A 36 6.66 4.05 2.71
N VAL A 37 7.98 3.99 2.57
CA VAL A 37 8.87 3.75 3.71
C VAL A 37 8.92 5.02 4.55
N ARG A 38 8.56 4.93 5.83
CA ARG A 38 8.62 6.05 6.79
C ARG A 38 9.90 6.04 7.62
N GLY A 39 10.61 4.92 7.64
CA GLY A 39 11.93 4.81 8.28
C GLY A 39 12.31 3.36 8.53
N ILE A 40 13.61 3.14 8.71
CA ILE A 40 14.20 1.82 8.98
C ILE A 40 14.93 1.88 10.32
N VAL A 41 14.77 0.83 11.14
CA VAL A 41 15.32 0.72 12.48
C VAL A 41 16.00 -0.64 12.63
N LYS A 42 17.24 -0.62 13.12
CA LYS A 42 17.99 -1.82 13.47
C LYS A 42 17.68 -2.22 14.92
N ALA A 43 17.26 -3.46 15.14
CA ALA A 43 16.91 -3.98 16.45
C ALA A 43 17.52 -5.37 16.66
N ARG A 44 18.52 -5.47 17.54
CA ARG A 44 19.12 -6.75 18.01
C ARG A 44 19.39 -7.78 16.91
N GLY A 45 20.08 -7.37 15.84
CA GLY A 45 20.44 -8.24 14.72
C GLY A 45 19.35 -8.40 13.66
N ASP A 46 18.20 -7.74 13.81
CA ASP A 46 17.13 -7.67 12.82
C ASP A 46 17.01 -6.23 12.28
N THR A 47 16.49 -6.09 11.05
CA THR A 47 16.27 -4.80 10.40
C THR A 47 14.78 -4.65 10.09
N LEU A 48 14.16 -3.66 10.72
CA LEU A 48 12.73 -3.40 10.63
C LEU A 48 12.47 -2.13 9.82
N ALA A 49 11.50 -2.16 8.92
CA ALA A 49 10.99 -0.99 8.23
C ALA A 49 9.60 -0.62 8.74
N ASN A 50 9.33 0.67 8.87
CA ASN A 50 7.97 1.19 9.02
C ASN A 50 7.47 1.58 7.63
N VAL A 51 6.42 0.93 7.16
CA VAL A 51 5.81 1.13 5.83
C VAL A 51 4.39 1.63 6.03
N GLU A 52 4.05 2.76 5.40
CA GLU A 52 2.70 3.31 5.40
C GLU A 52 1.97 2.92 4.13
N ASP A 53 0.76 2.39 4.29
CA ASP A 53 -0.20 2.21 3.20
C ASP A 53 -0.98 3.52 2.99
N ARG A 54 -0.67 4.25 1.92
CA ARG A 54 -1.34 5.52 1.60
C ARG A 54 -2.81 5.37 1.22
N LEU A 55 -3.24 4.16 0.88
CA LEU A 55 -4.63 3.89 0.52
C LEU A 55 -5.52 3.80 1.75
N THR A 56 -5.01 3.18 2.82
CA THR A 56 -5.75 2.91 4.07
C THR A 56 -5.33 3.82 5.22
N GLY A 57 -4.16 4.45 5.12
CA GLY A 57 -3.52 5.22 6.20
C GLY A 57 -2.84 4.35 7.26
N ILE A 58 -2.84 3.02 7.10
CA ILE A 58 -2.31 2.09 8.10
C ILE A 58 -0.78 2.06 8.02
N ARG A 59 -0.12 2.02 9.19
CA ARG A 59 1.32 1.85 9.31
C ARG A 59 1.65 0.44 9.74
N HIS A 60 2.47 -0.23 8.95
CA HIS A 60 2.98 -1.57 9.20
C HIS A 60 4.43 -1.48 9.65
N ARG A 61 4.81 -2.31 10.62
CA ARG A 61 6.21 -2.57 10.94
C ARG A 61 6.56 -3.94 10.41
N VAL A 62 7.53 -3.99 9.49
CA VAL A 62 7.86 -5.19 8.74
C VAL A 62 9.35 -5.49 8.77
N ARG A 63 9.70 -6.76 8.59
CA ARG A 63 11.06 -7.24 8.34
C ARG A 63 11.08 -8.17 7.14
N ARG A 64 12.27 -8.58 6.72
CA ARG A 64 12.45 -9.59 5.68
C ARG A 64 11.62 -10.84 5.98
N GLY A 65 10.88 -11.30 4.98
CA GLY A 65 10.04 -12.50 5.04
C GLY A 65 8.59 -12.24 5.43
N ASP A 66 8.27 -11.08 6.02
CA ASP A 66 6.90 -10.73 6.40
C ASP A 66 6.00 -10.60 5.18
N ARG A 67 4.71 -10.88 5.38
CA ARG A 67 3.65 -10.67 4.39
C ARG A 67 2.70 -9.60 4.90
N VAL A 68 2.46 -8.59 4.06
CA VAL A 68 1.49 -7.52 4.34
C VAL A 68 0.54 -7.48 3.16
N GLU A 69 -0.73 -7.72 3.44
CA GLU A 69 -1.76 -7.81 2.41
C GLU A 69 -1.35 -8.80 1.29
N GLU A 70 -1.22 -8.28 0.06
CA GLU A 70 -0.90 -9.04 -1.14
C GLU A 70 0.62 -9.18 -1.36
N PHE A 71 1.47 -8.42 -0.66
CA PHE A 71 2.91 -8.41 -0.90
C PHE A 71 3.74 -9.08 0.20
N ARG A 72 4.92 -9.55 -0.19
CA ARG A 72 5.94 -10.10 0.73
C ARG A 72 7.16 -9.18 0.76
N VAL A 73 7.77 -9.02 1.92
CA VAL A 73 9.03 -8.29 2.08
C VAL A 73 10.20 -9.21 1.75
N GLU A 74 10.93 -8.87 0.71
CA GLU A 74 12.07 -9.66 0.22
C GLU A 74 13.39 -9.20 0.85
N ARG A 75 13.53 -7.89 1.06
CA ARG A 75 14.71 -7.25 1.64
C ARG A 75 14.34 -5.92 2.28
N VAL A 76 15.03 -5.59 3.38
CA VAL A 76 15.03 -4.25 3.97
C VAL A 76 16.47 -3.74 3.92
N ASP A 77 16.71 -2.62 3.25
CA ASP A 77 18.03 -2.05 3.09
C ASP A 77 18.17 -0.77 3.91
N GLU A 78 19.01 -0.84 4.95
CA GLU A 78 19.25 0.29 5.85
C GLU A 78 20.11 1.39 5.22
N THR A 79 20.84 1.09 4.15
CA THR A 79 21.83 1.99 3.55
C THR A 79 21.16 3.10 2.76
N ASP A 80 20.17 2.74 1.93
CA ASP A 80 19.42 3.66 1.09
C ASP A 80 18.00 3.93 1.59
N GLY A 81 17.60 3.29 2.69
CA GLY A 81 16.27 3.48 3.27
C GLY A 81 15.16 2.77 2.51
N SER A 82 15.49 1.77 1.67
CA SER A 82 14.53 1.09 0.80
C SER A 82 14.04 -0.26 1.33
N VAL A 83 12.88 -0.68 0.83
CA VAL A 83 12.30 -2.01 1.09
C VAL A 83 11.95 -2.66 -0.23
N GLN A 84 12.57 -3.79 -0.53
CA GLN A 84 12.19 -4.60 -1.70
C GLN A 84 11.03 -5.51 -1.31
N ILE A 85 9.98 -5.50 -2.13
CA ILE A 85 8.80 -6.33 -1.95
C ILE A 85 8.50 -7.12 -3.22
N SER A 86 7.75 -8.22 -3.07
CA SER A 86 7.18 -8.97 -4.19
C SER A 86 5.66 -8.98 -4.13
N LEU A 87 5.02 -8.80 -5.27
CA LEU A 87 3.58 -8.96 -5.47
C LEU A 87 3.39 -9.96 -6.62
N GLY A 88 2.96 -11.18 -6.27
CA GLY A 88 2.97 -12.30 -7.20
C GLY A 88 4.40 -12.64 -7.66
N SER A 89 4.66 -12.56 -8.97
CA SER A 89 5.98 -12.80 -9.56
C SER A 89 6.81 -11.53 -9.81
N ARG A 90 6.26 -10.35 -9.47
CA ARG A 90 6.88 -9.05 -9.74
C ARG A 90 7.54 -8.50 -8.49
N TYR A 91 8.65 -7.80 -8.66
CA TYR A 91 9.41 -7.16 -7.59
C TYR A 91 9.31 -5.63 -7.73
N PHE A 92 9.29 -4.96 -6.59
CA PHE A 92 9.15 -3.51 -6.47
C PHE A 92 10.06 -3.00 -5.36
N THR A 93 10.48 -1.74 -5.46
CA THR A 93 11.30 -1.08 -4.45
C THR A 93 10.54 0.09 -3.84
N LEU A 94 10.20 -0.04 -2.57
CA LEU A 94 9.61 1.04 -1.79
C LEU A 94 10.71 1.94 -1.24
N SER A 95 10.52 3.25 -1.32
CA SER A 95 11.42 4.25 -0.77
C SER A 95 10.62 5.30 0.02
N ASN A 96 11.32 6.33 0.52
CA ASN A 96 10.72 7.41 1.30
C ASN A 96 10.37 8.65 0.46
N ASP A 97 10.33 8.59 -0.89
CA ASP A 97 9.97 9.75 -1.74
C ASP A 97 8.58 10.35 -1.39
#